data_AF-A0A453RSC6-F1
#
_entry.id   AF-A0A453RSC6-F1
#
_cell.length_a   1.000
_cell.length_b   1.000
_cell.length_c   1.000
_cell.angle_alpha   90.00
_cell.angle_beta   90.00
_cell.angle_gamma   90.00
#
_symmetry.space_group_name_H-M   'P 1'
#
loop_
_entity.id
_entity.type
_entity.pdbx_description
1 polymer ?
#
loop_
_entity_poly.entity_id
_entity_poly.type
_entity_poly.pdbx_seq_one_letter_code
_entity_poly.pdbx_strand_id
1 'polypeptide(L)'
;YLLGALAEDLLLQVAAKKTAAEVWASLKARFVGADRVRAARLGTRHGEFELLRMASGDTLDEFAGKLDGMAARYAALGSTLEDAALVKKLLDSVPDRLYAAVAGIEQFCDVSTMPFEEALGRLKAFDERLRRRGQAGGESADGQLMFTAAQWRARER
;
A
#
# COMPACT_ATOMS: atom_id res chain seq x y z
N TYR A 1 19.31 -14.80 37.21
CA TYR A 1 19.10 -15.34 35.84
C TYR A 1 18.63 -14.29 34.81
N LEU A 2 18.77 -12.98 35.03
CA LEU A 2 18.43 -11.93 34.04
C LEU A 2 19.64 -11.45 33.22
N LEU A 3 20.83 -11.40 33.83
CA LEU A 3 22.05 -10.92 33.16
C LEU A 3 22.65 -11.93 32.17
N GLY A 4 22.38 -13.22 32.32
CA GLY A 4 22.90 -14.27 31.43
C GLY A 4 22.25 -14.32 30.04
N ALA A 5 21.21 -13.52 29.80
CA ALA A 5 20.58 -13.38 28.49
C ALA A 5 21.14 -12.18 27.68
N LEU A 6 22.02 -11.38 28.27
CA LEU A 6 22.65 -10.25 27.60
C LEU A 6 23.90 -10.73 26.84
N ALA A 7 24.13 -10.13 25.66
CA ALA A 7 25.38 -10.30 24.95
C ALA A 7 26.57 -9.82 25.83
N GLU A 8 27.74 -10.43 25.62
CA GLU A 8 28.91 -10.25 26.48
C GLU A 8 29.38 -8.79 26.56
N ASP A 9 29.21 -8.03 25.46
CA ASP A 9 29.48 -6.60 25.38
C ASP A 9 28.52 -5.76 26.23
N LEU A 10 27.22 -6.11 26.26
CA LEU A 10 26.21 -5.47 27.10
C LEU A 10 26.43 -5.79 28.57
N LEU A 11 26.84 -7.03 28.87
CA LEU A 11 27.23 -7.48 30.21
C LEU A 11 28.39 -6.66 30.75
N LEU A 12 29.46 -6.51 29.97
CA LEU A 12 30.63 -5.71 30.34
C LEU A 12 30.27 -4.24 30.61
N GLN A 13 29.33 -3.67 29.85
CA GLN A 13 28.86 -2.30 30.08
C GLN A 13 28.09 -2.10 31.39
N VAL A 14 27.34 -3.12 31.85
CA VAL A 14 26.51 -3.00 33.06
C VAL A 14 27.13 -3.67 34.29
N ALA A 15 28.25 -4.38 34.14
CA ALA A 15 28.94 -5.12 35.19
C ALA A 15 29.35 -4.24 36.40
N ALA A 16 29.62 -2.95 36.17
CA ALA A 16 29.99 -2.01 37.22
C ALA A 16 28.80 -1.43 38.01
N LYS A 17 27.56 -1.74 37.63
CA LYS A 17 26.34 -1.21 38.28
C LYS A 17 25.97 -2.06 39.50
N LYS A 18 25.64 -1.41 40.60
CA LYS A 18 25.45 -2.07 41.91
C LYS A 18 24.00 -2.52 42.13
N THR A 19 23.06 -1.92 41.42
CA THR A 19 21.64 -2.19 41.59
C THR A 19 20.97 -2.53 40.26
N ALA A 20 19.90 -3.34 40.32
CA ALA A 20 19.09 -3.64 39.14
C ALA A 20 18.51 -2.37 38.49
N ALA A 21 18.20 -1.34 39.29
CA ALA A 21 17.73 -0.05 38.79
C ALA A 21 18.79 0.67 37.94
N GLU A 22 20.06 0.66 38.37
CA GLU A 22 21.16 1.26 37.61
C GLU A 22 21.46 0.51 36.30
N VAL A 23 21.42 -0.84 36.34
CA VAL A 23 21.54 -1.68 35.14
C VAL A 23 20.43 -1.32 34.13
N TRP A 24 19.18 -1.28 34.60
CA TRP A 24 18.02 -0.96 33.77
C TRP A 24 18.09 0.45 33.18
N ALA A 25 18.47 1.46 33.97
CA ALA A 25 18.63 2.83 33.50
C ALA A 25 19.72 2.94 32.42
N SER A 26 20.84 2.24 32.59
CA SER A 26 21.95 2.23 31.62
C SER A 26 21.55 1.58 30.29
N LEU A 27 20.87 0.43 30.35
CA LEU A 27 20.34 -0.24 29.15
C LEU A 27 19.31 0.64 28.44
N LYS A 28 18.36 1.21 29.19
CA LYS A 28 17.36 2.12 28.64
C LYS A 28 18.02 3.32 27.95
N ALA A 29 18.98 3.98 28.58
CA ALA A 29 19.69 5.12 27.98
C ALA A 29 20.40 4.75 26.66
N ARG A 30 21.04 3.57 26.61
CA ARG A 30 21.70 3.07 25.39
C ARG A 30 20.72 2.83 24.24
N PHE A 31 19.57 2.22 24.51
CA PHE A 31 18.62 1.84 23.47
C PHE A 31 17.61 2.92 23.09
N VAL A 32 17.40 3.95 23.92
CA VAL A 32 16.52 5.10 23.58
C VAL A 32 16.95 5.80 22.29
N GLY A 33 18.25 5.87 22.00
CA GLY A 33 18.74 6.40 20.72
C GLY A 33 18.30 5.56 19.52
N ALA A 34 18.41 4.23 19.64
CA ALA A 34 17.95 3.30 18.62
C ALA A 34 16.43 3.36 18.43
N ASP A 35 15.67 3.49 19.51
CA ASP A 35 14.21 3.64 19.48
C ASP A 35 13.77 4.91 18.76
N ARG A 36 14.42 6.04 19.05
CA ARG A 36 14.16 7.32 18.36
C ARG A 36 14.47 7.23 16.87
N VAL A 37 15.59 6.61 16.50
CA VAL A 37 15.95 6.40 15.08
C VAL A 37 14.93 5.50 14.39
N ARG A 38 14.50 4.42 15.04
CA ARG A 38 13.46 3.52 14.51
C ARG A 38 12.14 4.26 14.31
N ALA A 39 11.70 5.05 15.29
CA ALA A 39 10.48 5.85 15.19
C ALA A 39 10.56 6.87 14.04
N ALA A 40 11.69 7.57 13.89
CA ALA A 40 11.90 8.50 12.78
C ALA A 40 11.83 7.79 11.42
N ARG A 41 12.49 6.62 11.29
CA ARG A 41 12.43 5.80 10.06
C ARG A 41 11.00 5.35 9.76
N LEU A 42 10.25 4.92 10.77
CA LEU A 42 8.85 4.53 10.59
C LEU A 42 7.99 5.71 10.12
N GLY A 43 8.22 6.91 10.68
CA GLY A 43 7.58 8.13 10.21
C GLY A 43 7.87 8.44 8.74
N THR A 44 9.12 8.29 8.30
CA THR A 44 9.47 8.42 6.88
C THR A 44 8.74 7.39 6.00
N ARG A 45 8.70 6.12 6.42
CA ARG A 45 7.97 5.08 5.67
C ARG A 45 6.48 5.34 5.61
N HIS A 46 5.90 5.90 6.67
CA HIS A 46 4.50 6.30 6.66
C HIS A 46 4.23 7.41 5.65
N GLY A 47 5.08 8.45 5.59
CA GLY A 47 4.98 9.47 4.55
C GLY A 47 5.13 8.91 3.13
N GLU A 48 6.08 8.00 2.91
CA GLU A 48 6.23 7.30 1.61
C GLU A 48 4.98 6.49 1.24
N PHE A 49 4.38 5.80 2.23
CA PHE A 49 3.16 5.02 2.04
C PHE A 49 1.97 5.91 1.68
N GLU A 50 1.76 7.03 2.38
CA GLU A 50 0.66 7.97 2.08
C GLU A 50 0.78 8.59 0.68
N LEU A 51 2.00 8.89 0.24
CA LEU A 51 2.26 9.46 -1.09
C LEU A 51 2.27 8.44 -2.23
N LEU A 52 2.40 7.15 -1.93
CA LEU A 52 2.44 6.10 -2.94
C LEU A 52 1.14 6.09 -3.76
N ARG A 53 1.25 6.16 -5.08
CA ARG A 53 0.11 6.08 -6.02
C ARG A 53 0.48 5.18 -7.18
N MET A 54 -0.53 4.57 -7.79
CA MET A 54 -0.33 3.78 -9.00
C MET A 54 -0.04 4.72 -10.16
N ALA A 55 1.07 4.51 -10.87
CA ALA A 55 1.39 5.30 -12.04
C ALA A 55 0.49 4.92 -13.23
N SER A 56 0.34 5.82 -14.20
CA SER A 56 -0.53 5.62 -15.38
C SER A 56 -0.16 4.40 -16.23
N GLY A 57 1.11 3.97 -16.20
CA GLY A 57 1.60 2.78 -16.89
C GLY A 57 1.79 1.55 -16.02
N ASP A 58 1.59 1.64 -14.70
CA ASP A 58 1.73 0.48 -13.82
C ASP A 58 0.59 -0.51 -14.08
N THR A 59 0.90 -1.80 -13.99
CA THR A 59 -0.08 -2.87 -13.82
C THR A 59 -0.48 -3.00 -12.35
N LEU A 60 -1.62 -3.67 -12.10
CA LEU A 60 -2.06 -3.96 -10.72
C LEU A 60 -1.03 -4.84 -9.98
N ASP A 61 -0.36 -5.75 -10.67
CA ASP A 61 0.70 -6.60 -10.11
C ASP A 61 1.95 -5.80 -9.71
N GLU A 62 2.41 -4.89 -10.57
CA GLU A 62 3.54 -4.03 -10.26
C GLU A 62 3.23 -3.12 -9.07
N PHE A 63 2.01 -2.58 -9.00
CA PHE A 63 1.60 -1.76 -7.87
C PHE A 63 1.46 -2.57 -6.57
N ALA A 64 0.91 -3.79 -6.63
CA ALA A 64 0.88 -4.71 -5.50
C ALA A 64 2.29 -5.00 -4.98
N GLY A 65 3.25 -5.28 -5.87
CA GLY A 65 4.64 -5.48 -5.47
C GLY A 65 5.27 -4.26 -4.79
N LYS A 66 4.87 -3.03 -5.15
CA LYS A 66 5.30 -1.80 -4.44
C LYS A 66 4.73 -1.74 -3.01
N LEU A 67 3.48 -2.17 -2.82
CA LEU A 67 2.85 -2.25 -1.51
C LEU A 67 3.49 -3.34 -0.63
N ASP A 68 3.75 -4.52 -1.19
CA ASP A 68 4.47 -5.60 -0.49
C ASP A 68 5.87 -5.16 -0.07
N GLY A 69 6.58 -4.45 -0.96
CA GLY A 69 7.86 -3.85 -0.65
C GLY A 69 7.79 -2.85 0.50
N MET A 70 6.68 -2.13 0.66
CA MET A 70 6.47 -1.24 1.80
C MET A 70 6.17 -2.04 3.08
N ALA A 71 5.31 -3.05 3.02
CA ALA A 71 5.01 -3.93 4.14
C ALA A 71 6.29 -4.61 4.68
N ALA A 72 7.17 -5.07 3.80
CA ALA A 72 8.46 -5.65 4.18
C ALA A 72 9.37 -4.63 4.90
N ARG A 73 9.38 -3.36 4.49
CA ARG A 73 10.15 -2.29 5.15
C ARG A 73 9.59 -1.95 6.53
N TYR A 74 8.27 -1.99 6.69
CA TYR A 74 7.60 -1.86 7.99
C TYR A 74 8.01 -3.02 8.91
N ALA A 75 7.93 -4.26 8.41
CA ALA A 75 8.30 -5.46 9.16
C ALA A 75 9.77 -5.43 9.61
N ALA A 76 10.68 -4.94 8.77
CA ALA A 76 12.09 -4.76 9.10
C ALA A 76 12.34 -3.75 10.25
N LEU A 77 11.38 -2.88 10.55
CA LEU A 77 11.39 -1.96 11.69
C LEU A 77 10.60 -2.49 12.90
N GLY A 78 10.06 -3.71 12.81
CA GLY A 78 9.24 -4.33 13.86
C GLY A 78 7.81 -3.77 13.93
N SER A 79 7.30 -3.24 12.82
CA SER A 79 5.92 -2.76 12.69
C SER A 79 5.21 -3.56 11.59
N THR A 80 3.94 -3.88 11.78
CA THR A 80 3.14 -4.56 10.77
C THR A 80 2.28 -3.56 10.03
N LEU A 81 2.25 -3.68 8.71
CA LEU A 81 1.27 -2.99 7.88
C LEU A 81 0.11 -3.96 7.65
N GLU A 82 -1.01 -3.71 8.31
CA GLU A 82 -2.17 -4.60 8.28
C GLU A 82 -2.85 -4.62 6.90
N ASP A 83 -3.51 -5.74 6.57
CA ASP A 83 -4.26 -5.91 5.32
C ASP A 83 -5.28 -4.79 5.10
N ALA A 84 -5.98 -4.36 6.14
CA ALA A 84 -6.93 -3.24 6.05
C ALA A 84 -6.27 -1.95 5.54
N ALA A 85 -5.04 -1.66 5.96
CA ALA A 85 -4.29 -0.50 5.49
C ALA A 85 -3.83 -0.68 4.03
N LEU A 86 -3.38 -1.88 3.68
CA LEU A 86 -2.98 -2.24 2.32
C LEU A 86 -4.16 -2.16 1.33
N VAL A 87 -5.31 -2.73 1.69
CA VAL A 87 -6.54 -2.71 0.87
C VAL A 87 -6.99 -1.28 0.67
N LYS A 88 -7.13 -0.51 1.76
CA LYS A 88 -7.51 0.90 1.65
C LYS A 88 -6.56 1.64 0.72
N LYS A 89 -5.25 1.44 0.89
CA LYS A 89 -4.23 2.08 0.07
C LYS A 89 -4.35 1.70 -1.40
N LEU A 90 -4.62 0.44 -1.70
CA LEU A 90 -4.85 -0.06 -3.06
C LEU A 90 -6.05 0.66 -3.69
N LEU A 91 -7.20 0.66 -3.02
CA LEU A 91 -8.43 1.29 -3.49
C LEU A 91 -8.29 2.81 -3.69
N ASP A 92 -7.60 3.49 -2.78
CA ASP A 92 -7.35 4.94 -2.86
C ASP A 92 -6.37 5.33 -3.99
N SER A 93 -5.62 4.37 -4.53
CA SER A 93 -4.48 4.64 -5.41
C SER A 93 -4.64 4.11 -6.83
N VAL A 94 -5.66 3.27 -7.09
CA VAL A 94 -5.93 2.76 -8.43
C VAL A 94 -6.49 3.84 -9.36
N PRO A 95 -6.24 3.75 -10.68
CA PRO A 95 -6.72 4.73 -11.65
C PRO A 95 -8.25 4.70 -11.80
N ASP A 96 -8.82 5.85 -12.16
CA ASP A 96 -10.28 6.08 -12.31
C ASP A 96 -11.02 5.07 -13.19
N ARG A 97 -10.33 4.43 -14.15
CA ARG A 97 -10.92 3.36 -14.97
C ARG A 97 -11.43 2.17 -14.13
N LEU A 98 -10.89 1.98 -12.93
CA LEU A 98 -11.30 0.95 -11.98
C LEU A 98 -12.30 1.46 -10.93
N TYR A 99 -12.71 2.73 -10.99
CA TYR A 99 -13.57 3.37 -9.99
C TYR A 99 -14.87 2.59 -9.75
N ALA A 100 -15.51 2.07 -10.80
CA ALA A 100 -16.72 1.27 -10.66
C ALA A 100 -16.51 -0.02 -9.83
N ALA A 101 -15.32 -0.62 -9.91
CA ALA A 101 -14.96 -1.78 -9.09
C ALA A 101 -14.70 -1.38 -7.64
N VAL A 102 -13.98 -0.26 -7.43
CA VAL A 102 -13.71 0.30 -6.11
C VAL A 102 -15.02 0.62 -5.38
N ALA A 103 -15.92 1.38 -6.02
CA ALA A 103 -17.23 1.72 -5.45
C ALA A 103 -18.05 0.46 -5.10
N GLY A 104 -17.98 -0.59 -5.94
CA GLY A 104 -18.63 -1.86 -5.64
C GLY A 104 -18.02 -2.58 -4.43
N ILE A 105 -16.71 -2.57 -4.28
CA ILE A 105 -16.03 -3.14 -3.10
C ILE A 105 -16.43 -2.36 -1.84
N GLU A 106 -16.38 -1.03 -1.88
CA GLU A 106 -16.71 -0.18 -0.73
C GLU A 106 -18.18 -0.28 -0.32
N GLN A 107 -19.10 -0.41 -1.28
CA GLN A 107 -20.54 -0.47 -1.01
C GLN A 107 -20.99 -1.83 -0.48
N PHE A 108 -20.36 -2.91 -0.93
CA PHE A 108 -20.87 -4.27 -0.72
C PHE A 108 -19.94 -5.18 0.08
N CYS A 109 -18.75 -4.73 0.49
CA CYS A 109 -17.80 -5.53 1.24
C CYS A 109 -17.26 -4.79 2.46
N ASP A 110 -16.87 -5.55 3.48
CA ASP A 110 -16.18 -4.99 4.63
C ASP A 110 -14.68 -4.84 4.34
N VAL A 111 -14.28 -3.63 3.96
CA VAL A 111 -12.89 -3.28 3.66
C VAL A 111 -11.97 -3.43 4.88
N SER A 112 -12.51 -3.35 6.10
CA SER A 112 -11.70 -3.41 7.32
C SER A 112 -11.21 -4.82 7.67
N THR A 113 -11.86 -5.85 7.12
CA THR A 113 -11.55 -7.26 7.36
C THR A 113 -11.13 -8.02 6.10
N MET A 114 -11.23 -7.38 4.93
CA MET A 114 -10.87 -7.96 3.64
C MET A 114 -9.37 -8.25 3.54
N PRO A 115 -8.96 -9.48 3.14
CA PRO A 115 -7.57 -9.79 2.83
C PRO A 115 -7.07 -8.99 1.62
N PHE A 116 -5.81 -8.59 1.65
CA PHE A 116 -5.21 -7.80 0.55
C PHE A 116 -5.33 -8.50 -0.82
N GLU A 117 -5.03 -9.80 -0.85
CA GLU A 117 -5.10 -10.63 -2.06
C GLU A 117 -6.51 -10.71 -2.64
N GLU A 118 -7.54 -10.66 -1.79
CA GLU A 118 -8.93 -10.68 -2.25
C GLU A 118 -9.28 -9.37 -2.97
N ALA A 119 -8.93 -8.22 -2.39
CA ALA A 119 -9.14 -6.91 -3.00
C ALA A 119 -8.41 -6.82 -4.36
N LEU A 120 -7.15 -7.23 -4.40
CA LEU A 120 -6.34 -7.26 -5.61
C LEU A 120 -6.96 -8.17 -6.69
N GLY A 121 -7.39 -9.38 -6.30
CA GLY A 121 -8.05 -10.33 -7.21
C GLY A 121 -9.34 -9.77 -7.82
N ARG A 122 -10.18 -9.09 -7.02
CA ARG A 122 -11.42 -8.45 -7.48
C ARG A 122 -11.14 -7.34 -8.50
N LEU A 123 -10.14 -6.49 -8.24
CA LEU A 123 -9.73 -5.44 -9.18
C LEU A 123 -9.17 -6.03 -10.49
N LYS A 124 -8.32 -7.05 -10.41
CA LYS A 124 -7.78 -7.75 -11.61
C LYS A 124 -8.89 -8.36 -12.46
N ALA A 125 -9.85 -9.04 -11.83
CA ALA A 125 -10.99 -9.64 -12.53
C ALA A 125 -11.86 -8.58 -13.23
N PHE A 126 -11.98 -7.39 -12.65
CA PHE A 126 -12.67 -6.27 -13.29
C PHE A 126 -11.85 -5.67 -14.45
N ASP A 127 -10.56 -5.41 -14.26
CA ASP A 127 -9.68 -4.85 -15.29
C ASP A 127 -9.64 -5.76 -16.54
N GLU A 128 -9.59 -7.09 -16.35
CA GLU A 128 -9.64 -8.07 -17.43
C GLU A 128 -10.96 -8.02 -18.23
N ARG A 129 -12.09 -7.79 -17.55
CA ARG A 129 -13.40 -7.60 -18.22
C ARG A 129 -13.44 -6.29 -19.00
N LEU A 130 -12.86 -5.22 -18.44
CA LEU A 130 -12.80 -3.92 -19.09
C LEU A 130 -11.96 -3.98 -20.37
N ARG A 131 -10.80 -4.65 -20.34
CA ARG A 131 -9.94 -4.87 -21.51
C ARG A 131 -10.66 -5.62 -22.63
N ARG A 132 -11.38 -6.70 -22.30
CA ARG A 132 -12.18 -7.46 -23.28
C ARG A 132 -13.27 -6.60 -23.92
N ARG A 133 -13.96 -5.76 -23.14
CA ARG A 133 -14.98 -4.84 -23.68
C ARG A 133 -14.37 -3.77 -24.58
N GLY A 134 -13.21 -3.23 -24.23
CA GLY A 134 -12.47 -2.27 -25.06
C GLY A 134 -12.00 -2.86 -26.39
N GLN A 135 -11.57 -4.13 -26.39
CA GLN A 135 -11.19 -4.86 -27.61
C GLN A 135 -12.40 -5.24 -28.48
N ALA A 136 -13.53 -5.61 -27.87
CA ALA A 136 -14.78 -5.89 -28.60
C ALA A 136 -15.48 -4.63 -29.14
N GLY A 137 -15.17 -3.44 -28.59
CA GLY A 137 -15.68 -2.15 -29.06
C GLY A 137 -14.97 -1.58 -30.29
N GLY A 138 -13.99 -2.30 -30.85
CA GLY A 138 -13.24 -1.88 -32.05
C GLY A 138 -14.01 -1.92 -33.37
N GLU A 139 -15.25 -2.44 -33.41
CA GLU A 139 -16.04 -2.58 -34.64
C GLU A 139 -17.48 -2.06 -34.58
N SER A 140 -17.87 -1.27 -33.58
CA SER A 140 -19.19 -0.62 -33.59
C SER A 140 -19.09 0.90 -33.49
N ALA A 141 -19.00 1.54 -34.65
CA ALA A 141 -19.86 2.62 -35.13
C ALA A 141 -20.36 3.74 -34.17
N ASP A 142 -19.73 4.02 -33.04
CA ASP A 142 -20.23 5.04 -32.09
C ASP A 142 -19.71 6.46 -32.41
N GLY A 143 -18.64 6.57 -33.22
CA GLY A 143 -18.15 7.84 -33.73
C GLY A 143 -18.99 8.45 -34.87
N GLN A 144 -19.97 7.70 -35.40
CA GLN A 144 -20.76 8.10 -36.56
C GLN A 144 -22.14 8.69 -36.20
N LEU A 145 -22.51 8.67 -34.92
CA LEU A 145 -23.84 9.07 -34.44
C LEU A 145 -23.93 10.50 -33.87
N MET A 146 -22.81 11.20 -33.74
CA MET A 146 -22.78 12.58 -33.23
C MET A 146 -22.39 13.57 -34.32
N PHE A 147 -23.13 13.61 -35.43
CA PHE A 147 -23.07 14.73 -36.36
C PHE A 147 -24.06 15.81 -35.93
N THR A 148 -23.58 17.04 -35.83
CA THR A 148 -24.44 18.22 -35.71
C THR A 148 -25.28 18.39 -36.98
N ALA A 149 -26.46 19.01 -36.89
CA ALA A 149 -27.37 19.21 -38.02
C ALA A 149 -26.70 19.94 -39.22
N ALA A 150 -25.65 20.74 -38.97
CA ALA A 150 -24.87 21.41 -40.01
C ALA A 150 -23.99 20.43 -40.82
N GLN A 151 -23.45 19.39 -40.18
CA GLN A 151 -22.57 18.40 -40.81
C GLN A 151 -23.34 17.43 -41.70
N TRP A 152 -24.59 17.11 -41.35
CA TRP A 152 -25.48 16.33 -42.22
C TRP A 152 -25.77 17.06 -43.55
N ARG A 153 -26.13 18.35 -43.49
CA ARG A 153 -26.46 19.15 -44.67
C ARG A 153 -25.27 19.43 -45.61
N ALA A 154 -24.05 19.30 -45.10
CA ALA A 154 -22.84 19.45 -45.91
C ALA A 154 -22.53 18.21 -46.77
N ARG A 155 -23.11 17.06 -46.44
CA ARG A 155 -22.95 15.80 -47.20
C ARG A 155 -24.02 15.57 -48.27
N GLU A 156 -25.15 16.27 -48.18
CA GLU A 156 -26.26 16.18 -49.15
C GLU A 156 -26.11 17.15 -50.34
N ARG A 157 -24.95 17.80 -50.49
CA ARG A 157 -24.60 18.65 -51.64
C ARG A 157 -23.44 18.04 -52.41
#